data_AF-A0A848SNX7-F1
#
_entry.id   AF-A0A848SNX7-F1
#
_cell.length_a   1.000
_cell.length_b   1.000
_cell.length_c   1.000
_cell.angle_alpha   90.00
_cell.angle_beta   90.00
_cell.angle_gamma   90.00
#
_symmetry.space_group_name_H-M   'P 1'
#
loop_
_entity.id
_entity.type
_entity.pdbx_description
1 polymer ?
#
loop_
_entity_poly.entity_id
_entity_poly.type
_entity_poly.pdbx_seq_one_letter_code
_entity_poly.pdbx_strand_id
1 'polypeptide(L)'
;MHFSGIERRAVRNITDRRHHGLRPILVSNSKERQIMRLIFASCVRSTALIASTFFAASCNSSDPGPGDFAAACNSNGDMTAELCACLDEQAQRLSPESHSFVIAKIAGDERTALRLREDLNEMQALEAGQFVSRAIQECTIDLPDTPE
;
A
#
# COMPACT_ATOMS: atom_id res chain seq x y z
N MET A 1 -13.74 34.34 -36.53
CA MET A 1 -13.05 33.10 -36.13
C MET A 1 -14.12 32.09 -35.78
N HIS A 2 -14.28 31.08 -36.65
CA HIS A 2 -15.37 30.10 -36.65
C HIS A 2 -15.13 29.01 -35.59
N PHE A 3 -16.11 28.79 -34.72
CA PHE A 3 -16.23 27.58 -33.91
C PHE A 3 -17.15 26.59 -34.64
N SER A 4 -16.56 25.57 -35.23
CA SER A 4 -17.23 24.34 -35.68
C SER A 4 -16.50 23.22 -34.94
N GLY A 5 -17.11 22.50 -34.00
CA GLY A 5 -18.29 21.67 -34.21
C GLY A 5 -17.80 20.23 -34.33
N ILE A 6 -17.53 19.56 -33.20
CA ILE A 6 -17.25 18.12 -33.17
C ILE A 6 -18.00 17.48 -32.00
N GLU A 7 -19.09 16.82 -32.40
CA GLU A 7 -19.64 15.55 -31.92
C GLU A 7 -19.87 15.35 -30.41
N ARG A 8 -21.12 15.64 -30.02
CA ARG A 8 -21.84 14.88 -28.98
C ARG A 8 -21.96 13.43 -29.44
N ARG A 9 -21.09 12.53 -28.95
CA ARG A 9 -21.25 11.09 -29.15
C ARG A 9 -21.76 10.40 -27.90
N ALA A 10 -23.05 10.12 -27.94
CA ALA A 10 -23.74 8.94 -27.44
C ALA A 10 -23.34 8.42 -26.03
N VAL A 11 -24.18 8.80 -25.07
CA VAL A 11 -24.57 7.98 -23.92
C VAL A 11 -24.80 6.53 -24.37
N ARG A 12 -23.88 5.63 -24.05
CA ARG A 12 -24.15 4.18 -24.04
C ARG A 12 -24.34 3.72 -22.62
N ASN A 13 -25.62 3.53 -22.35
CA ASN A 13 -26.23 2.75 -21.29
C ASN A 13 -25.49 1.40 -21.10
N ILE A 14 -24.70 1.27 -20.02
CA ILE A 14 -24.18 -0.01 -19.55
C ILE A 14 -25.07 -0.42 -18.38
N THR A 15 -26.26 -0.92 -18.73
CA THR A 15 -27.05 -1.78 -17.86
C THR A 15 -26.99 -3.17 -18.45
N ASP A 16 -26.89 -4.19 -17.59
CA ASP A 16 -26.97 -5.62 -17.89
C ASP A 16 -25.64 -6.38 -18.10
N ARG A 17 -25.01 -6.74 -16.98
CA ARG A 17 -24.41 -8.07 -16.85
C ARG A 17 -24.98 -8.78 -15.63
N ARG A 18 -26.08 -9.47 -15.89
CA ARG A 18 -26.44 -10.81 -15.37
C ARG A 18 -25.54 -11.34 -14.26
N HIS A 19 -26.17 -11.46 -13.09
CA HIS A 19 -25.92 -12.46 -12.08
C HIS A 19 -25.72 -13.86 -12.70
N HIS A 20 -24.48 -14.26 -12.86
CA HIS A 20 -24.12 -15.68 -12.91
C HIS A 20 -23.67 -16.08 -11.52
N GLY A 21 -24.44 -16.99 -10.91
CA GLY A 21 -24.18 -17.55 -9.61
C GLY A 21 -22.77 -18.12 -9.51
N LEU A 22 -21.90 -17.37 -8.83
CA LEU A 22 -20.67 -17.88 -8.27
C LEU A 22 -21.06 -18.71 -7.04
N ARG A 23 -21.17 -20.02 -7.28
CA ARG A 23 -21.16 -21.03 -6.23
C ARG A 23 -19.92 -20.76 -5.35
N PRO A 24 -20.07 -20.61 -4.02
CA PRO A 24 -18.92 -20.63 -3.15
C PRO A 24 -18.34 -22.05 -3.17
N ILE A 25 -17.21 -22.23 -3.87
CA ILE A 25 -16.37 -23.40 -3.67
C ILE A 25 -15.66 -23.16 -2.33
N LEU A 26 -16.32 -23.59 -1.25
CA LEU A 26 -15.65 -23.88 0.02
C LEU A 26 -14.69 -25.04 -0.23
N VAL A 27 -13.46 -24.75 -0.65
CA VAL A 27 -12.33 -25.67 -0.51
C VAL A 27 -12.03 -25.74 0.98
N SER A 28 -12.75 -26.64 1.65
CA SER A 28 -12.50 -27.06 3.03
C SER A 28 -11.20 -27.87 3.03
N ASN A 29 -10.06 -27.17 3.13
CA ASN A 29 -8.78 -27.80 3.37
C ASN A 29 -8.72 -28.23 4.85
N SER A 30 -9.31 -29.38 5.13
CA SER A 30 -9.47 -30.00 6.46
C SER A 30 -8.15 -30.44 7.13
N LYS A 31 -6.98 -30.20 6.51
CA LYS A 31 -5.71 -30.77 6.96
C LYS A 31 -4.89 -29.87 7.90
N GLU A 32 -5.16 -28.57 7.97
CA GLU A 32 -4.37 -27.65 8.82
C GLU A 32 -4.86 -27.52 10.26
N ARG A 33 -6.09 -27.95 10.58
CA ARG A 33 -6.62 -27.85 11.97
C ARG A 33 -6.01 -28.85 12.95
N GLN A 34 -5.16 -29.78 12.52
CA GLN A 34 -4.50 -30.74 13.42
C GLN A 34 -3.11 -30.30 13.89
N ILE A 35 -2.47 -29.31 13.25
CA ILE A 35 -1.14 -28.83 13.70
C ILE A 35 -1.26 -27.83 14.87
N MET A 36 -2.46 -27.28 15.12
CA MET A 36 -2.66 -26.30 16.20
C MET A 36 -2.97 -26.92 17.56
N ARG A 37 -3.07 -28.25 17.68
CA ARG A 37 -3.46 -28.93 18.94
C ARG A 37 -2.35 -29.72 19.63
N LEU A 38 -1.15 -29.80 19.06
CA LEU A 38 -0.02 -30.53 19.68
C LEU A 38 1.00 -29.63 20.41
N ILE A 39 0.85 -28.31 20.39
CA ILE A 39 1.74 -27.39 21.13
C ILE A 39 1.21 -27.10 22.56
N PHE A 40 0.00 -27.54 22.90
CA PHE A 40 -0.67 -27.17 24.16
C PHE A 40 -0.52 -28.16 25.34
N ALA A 41 0.30 -29.20 25.23
CA ALA A 41 0.28 -30.32 26.21
C ALA A 41 1.63 -30.70 26.83
N SER A 42 2.69 -29.89 26.73
CA SER A 42 3.96 -30.21 27.41
C SER A 42 4.75 -28.94 27.72
N CYS A 43 4.41 -28.27 28.82
CA CYS A 43 5.33 -27.44 29.62
C CYS A 43 4.63 -26.93 30.89
N VAL A 44 4.04 -27.83 31.68
CA VAL A 44 3.66 -27.54 33.07
C VAL A 44 4.67 -28.25 33.97
N ARG A 45 5.79 -27.58 34.25
CA ARG A 45 6.72 -27.77 35.40
C ARG A 45 8.14 -27.31 35.04
N SER A 46 8.33 -25.99 34.93
CA SER A 46 9.64 -25.35 35.15
C SER A 46 9.41 -23.94 35.67
N THR A 47 9.06 -23.84 36.95
CA THR A 47 9.17 -22.61 37.73
C THR A 47 10.59 -22.50 38.25
N ALA A 48 11.42 -21.64 37.64
CA ALA A 48 12.51 -20.92 38.30
C ALA A 48 13.19 -19.95 37.31
N LEU A 49 13.14 -18.65 37.66
CA LEU A 49 14.11 -17.62 37.29
C LEU A 49 14.44 -17.41 35.80
N ILE A 50 13.64 -16.61 35.11
CA ILE A 50 14.16 -15.60 34.16
C ILE A 50 13.39 -14.30 34.39
N ALA A 51 14.02 -13.42 35.16
CA ALA A 51 13.63 -12.03 35.28
C ALA A 51 13.88 -11.32 33.94
N SER A 52 12.97 -10.40 33.60
CA SER A 52 13.24 -9.18 32.82
C SER A 52 13.73 -9.37 31.38
N THR A 53 12.81 -9.30 30.41
CA THR A 53 12.99 -8.70 29.05
C THR A 53 11.86 -9.08 28.09
N PHE A 54 10.61 -8.80 28.42
CA PHE A 54 9.55 -8.81 27.40
C PHE A 54 8.63 -7.61 27.66
N PHE A 55 8.22 -6.94 26.58
CA PHE A 55 7.53 -5.66 26.49
C PHE A 55 8.42 -4.41 26.44
N ALA A 56 9.37 -4.40 25.51
CA ALA A 56 9.41 -3.25 24.61
C ALA A 56 8.21 -3.40 23.68
N ALA A 57 7.04 -2.92 24.12
CA ALA A 57 5.98 -2.55 23.20
C ALA A 57 6.61 -1.48 22.31
N SER A 58 7.03 -1.90 21.12
CA SER A 58 7.66 -1.04 20.13
C SER A 58 6.59 -0.08 19.62
N CYS A 59 6.38 1.01 20.35
CA CYS A 59 5.93 2.27 19.77
C CYS A 59 7.04 2.79 18.86
N ASN A 60 7.35 2.07 17.79
CA ASN A 60 8.23 2.58 16.75
C ASN A 60 7.33 3.24 15.71
N SER A 61 6.66 4.31 16.13
CA SER A 61 6.19 5.36 15.23
C SER A 61 7.43 6.12 14.76
N SER A 62 8.28 5.44 13.99
CA SER A 62 9.36 6.11 13.29
C SER A 62 8.72 6.72 12.07
N ASP A 63 8.52 8.03 12.12
CA ASP A 63 8.12 8.80 10.95
C ASP A 63 9.10 8.48 9.81
N PRO A 64 8.60 8.25 8.59
CA PRO A 64 9.44 7.92 7.46
C PRO A 64 10.41 9.06 7.17
N GLY A 65 11.69 8.72 7.08
CA GLY A 65 12.77 9.65 6.80
C GLY A 65 12.98 9.87 5.31
N PRO A 66 13.83 10.86 4.94
CA PRO A 66 14.27 11.04 3.56
C PRO A 66 14.91 9.75 3.02
N GLY A 67 14.54 9.34 1.80
CA GLY A 67 15.05 8.13 1.15
C GLY A 67 14.27 6.84 1.43
N ASP A 68 13.39 6.81 2.44
CA ASP A 68 12.58 5.61 2.74
C ASP A 68 11.58 5.30 1.60
N PHE A 69 11.07 6.36 0.95
CA PHE A 69 10.21 6.20 -0.21
C PHE A 69 10.99 5.65 -1.40
N ALA A 70 12.13 6.24 -1.73
CA ALA A 70 12.98 5.75 -2.81
C ALA A 70 13.37 4.29 -2.58
N ALA A 71 13.71 3.90 -1.35
CA ALA A 71 14.05 2.53 -1.00
C ALA A 71 12.87 1.56 -1.25
N ALA A 72 11.67 1.91 -0.77
CA ALA A 72 10.46 1.12 -0.98
C ALA A 72 10.11 1.01 -2.48
N CYS A 73 10.15 2.12 -3.21
CA CYS A 73 9.89 2.18 -4.65
C CYS A 73 10.86 1.30 -5.44
N ASN A 74 12.17 1.43 -5.20
CA ASN A 74 13.20 0.61 -5.85
C ASN A 74 13.07 -0.88 -5.51
N SER A 75 12.61 -1.22 -4.29
CA SER A 75 12.44 -2.61 -3.87
C SER A 75 11.29 -3.34 -4.57
N ASN A 76 10.27 -2.60 -5.03
CA ASN A 76 9.16 -3.17 -5.79
C ASN A 76 9.61 -3.55 -7.22
N GLY A 77 10.48 -2.73 -7.83
CA GLY A 77 11.10 -3.02 -9.13
C GLY A 77 10.27 -2.62 -10.36
N ASP A 78 9.10 -2.00 -10.15
CA ASP A 78 8.22 -1.53 -11.23
C ASP A 78 8.61 -0.16 -11.80
N MET A 79 9.55 0.56 -11.18
CA MET A 79 9.93 1.94 -11.52
C MET A 79 11.45 2.09 -11.65
N THR A 80 11.89 3.07 -12.46
CA THR A 80 13.32 3.40 -12.58
C THR A 80 13.84 4.10 -11.33
N ALA A 81 15.14 4.01 -11.08
CA ALA A 81 15.77 4.65 -9.94
C ALA A 81 15.62 6.19 -9.96
N GLU A 82 15.67 6.82 -11.15
CA GLU A 82 15.44 8.27 -11.27
C GLU A 82 13.99 8.65 -10.92
N LEU A 83 13.00 7.85 -11.38
CA LEU A 83 11.60 8.09 -11.03
C LEU A 83 11.39 7.92 -9.52
N CYS A 84 11.95 6.88 -8.90
CA CYS A 84 11.86 6.67 -7.46
C CYS A 84 12.53 7.81 -6.65
N ALA A 85 13.65 8.35 -7.13
CA ALA A 85 14.32 9.49 -6.50
C ALA A 85 13.46 10.77 -6.58
N CYS A 86 12.88 11.06 -7.75
CA CYS A 86 11.97 12.20 -7.90
C CYS A 86 10.73 12.07 -7.01
N LEU A 87 10.13 10.88 -6.96
CA LEU A 87 8.96 10.64 -6.10
C LEU A 87 9.30 10.79 -4.60
N ASP A 88 10.51 10.42 -4.17
CA ASP A 88 10.98 10.63 -2.79
C ASP A 88 11.05 12.11 -2.41
N GLU A 89 11.60 12.96 -3.29
CA GLU A 89 11.63 14.41 -3.07
C GLU A 89 10.23 15.01 -2.95
N GLN A 90 9.29 14.54 -3.79
CA GLN A 90 7.90 14.98 -3.72
C GLN A 90 7.20 14.47 -2.46
N ALA A 91 7.50 13.25 -2.02
CA ALA A 91 6.88 12.62 -0.85
C ALA A 91 7.19 13.35 0.46
N GLN A 92 8.30 14.10 0.52
CA GLN A 92 8.65 14.95 1.67
C GLN A 92 7.63 16.06 1.97
N ARG A 93 6.72 16.36 1.03
CA ARG A 93 5.63 17.33 1.23
C ARG A 93 4.41 16.74 1.92
N LEU A 94 4.33 15.42 2.02
CA LEU A 94 3.23 14.72 2.68
C LEU A 94 3.32 14.88 4.20
N SER A 95 2.16 14.80 4.86
CA SER A 95 2.15 14.53 6.29
C SER A 95 2.81 13.16 6.61
N PRO A 96 3.43 12.99 7.79
CA PRO A 96 4.12 11.73 8.15
C PRO A 96 3.24 10.48 8.03
N GLU A 97 1.96 10.61 8.37
CA GLU A 97 1.00 9.51 8.29
C GLU A 97 0.66 9.15 6.83
N SER A 98 0.38 10.16 6.00
CA SER A 98 0.19 9.97 4.55
C SER A 98 1.44 9.37 3.91
N HIS A 99 2.63 9.85 4.28
CA HIS A 99 3.90 9.35 3.76
C HIS A 99 4.10 7.87 4.09
N SER A 100 3.88 7.49 5.35
CA SER A 100 3.96 6.09 5.81
C SER A 100 3.00 5.18 5.04
N PHE A 101 1.77 5.65 4.81
CA PHE A 101 0.77 4.90 4.08
C PHE A 101 1.17 4.70 2.61
N VAL A 102 1.67 5.73 1.93
CA VAL A 102 2.08 5.61 0.52
C VAL A 102 3.31 4.69 0.39
N ILE A 103 4.29 4.78 1.31
CA ILE A 103 5.44 3.86 1.34
C ILE A 103 4.96 2.41 1.47
N ALA A 104 4.03 2.12 2.39
CA ALA A 104 3.50 0.77 2.54
C ALA A 104 2.78 0.28 1.28
N LYS A 105 2.01 1.16 0.61
CA LYS A 105 1.35 0.84 -0.65
C LYS A 105 2.33 0.57 -1.79
N ILE A 106 3.38 1.39 -1.94
CA ILE A 106 4.35 1.21 -3.01
C ILE A 106 5.29 0.03 -2.76
N ALA A 107 5.56 -0.31 -1.51
CA ALA A 107 6.27 -1.54 -1.15
C ALA A 107 5.43 -2.82 -1.32
N GLY A 108 4.13 -2.70 -1.62
CA GLY A 108 3.21 -3.84 -1.68
C GLY A 108 2.88 -4.46 -0.32
N ASP A 109 3.18 -3.77 0.80
CA ASP A 109 2.80 -4.22 2.15
C ASP A 109 1.35 -3.87 2.44
N GLU A 110 0.43 -4.62 1.81
CA GLU A 110 -1.01 -4.42 1.93
C GLU A 110 -1.50 -4.52 3.38
N ARG A 111 -0.85 -5.34 4.21
CA ARG A 111 -1.24 -5.50 5.61
C ARG A 111 -0.95 -4.23 6.40
N THR A 112 0.25 -3.67 6.24
CA THR A 112 0.62 -2.41 6.90
C THR A 112 -0.17 -1.24 6.32
N ALA A 113 -0.37 -1.20 5.01
CA ALA A 113 -1.17 -0.16 4.37
C ALA A 113 -2.64 -0.15 4.84
N LEU A 114 -3.26 -1.33 5.01
CA LEU A 114 -4.62 -1.43 5.54
C LEU A 114 -4.72 -0.88 6.97
N ARG A 115 -3.75 -1.22 7.83
CA ARG A 115 -3.68 -0.68 9.19
C ARG A 115 -3.52 0.84 9.18
N LEU A 116 -2.54 1.35 8.43
CA LEU A 116 -2.28 2.79 8.36
C LEU A 116 -3.47 3.56 7.78
N ARG A 117 -4.21 2.97 6.84
CA ARG A 117 -5.43 3.57 6.28
C ARG A 117 -6.51 3.82 7.34
N GLU A 118 -6.63 2.96 8.34
CA GLU A 118 -7.59 3.14 9.45
C GLU A 118 -7.21 4.32 10.35
N ASP A 119 -5.93 4.67 10.40
CA ASP A 119 -5.39 5.76 11.18
C ASP A 119 -5.43 7.12 10.43
N LEU A 120 -5.63 7.12 9.10
CA LEU A 120 -5.73 8.34 8.30
C LEU A 120 -7.10 9.01 8.46
N ASN A 121 -7.10 10.33 8.63
CA ASN A 121 -8.30 11.13 8.45
C ASN A 121 -8.62 11.35 6.96
N GLU A 122 -9.83 11.86 6.65
CA GLU A 122 -10.29 12.06 5.28
C GLU A 122 -9.37 12.96 4.43
N MET A 123 -8.81 14.00 5.04
CA MET A 123 -7.89 14.92 4.36
C MET A 123 -6.55 14.26 4.04
N GLN A 124 -6.00 13.45 4.96
CA GLN A 124 -4.77 12.69 4.75
C GLN A 124 -4.95 11.59 3.69
N ALA A 125 -6.08 10.87 3.74
CA ALA A 125 -6.39 9.87 2.72
C ALA A 125 -6.52 10.49 1.32
N LEU A 126 -7.14 11.68 1.23
CA LEU A 126 -7.23 12.45 -0.01
C LEU A 126 -5.85 12.93 -0.48
N GLU A 127 -5.04 13.46 0.42
CA GLU A 127 -3.65 13.89 0.16
C GLU A 127 -2.82 12.75 -0.43
N ALA A 128 -2.80 11.58 0.23
CA ALA A 128 -2.09 10.40 -0.25
C ALA A 128 -2.56 9.94 -1.64
N GLY A 129 -3.87 9.96 -1.90
CA GLY A 129 -4.43 9.61 -3.21
C GLY A 129 -4.06 10.60 -4.31
N GLN A 130 -4.07 11.90 -4.00
CA GLN A 130 -3.66 12.95 -4.93
C GLN A 130 -2.17 12.89 -5.24
N PHE A 131 -1.35 12.58 -4.24
CA PHE A 131 0.09 12.45 -4.41
C PHE A 131 0.44 11.40 -5.45
N VAL A 132 -0.10 10.17 -5.36
CA VAL A 132 0.20 9.12 -6.33
C VAL A 132 -0.14 9.57 -7.76
N SER A 133 -1.24 10.30 -7.94
CA SER A 133 -1.65 10.77 -9.27
C SER A 133 -0.81 11.94 -9.80
N ARG A 134 -0.46 12.89 -8.93
CA ARG A 134 0.25 14.13 -9.32
C ARG A 134 1.76 13.96 -9.37
N ALA A 135 2.34 13.31 -8.38
CA ALA A 135 3.79 13.10 -8.29
C ALA A 135 4.29 12.29 -9.49
N ILE A 136 3.53 11.28 -9.95
CA ILE A 136 3.87 10.54 -11.17
C ILE A 136 3.86 11.47 -12.40
N GLN A 137 2.84 12.33 -12.55
CA GLN A 137 2.78 13.26 -13.67
C GLN A 137 3.96 14.23 -13.65
N GLU A 138 4.22 14.87 -12.51
CA GLU A 138 5.34 15.81 -12.35
C GLU A 138 6.69 15.14 -12.63
N CYS A 139 6.92 13.94 -12.08
CA CYS A 139 8.18 13.23 -12.24
C CYS A 139 8.36 12.56 -13.62
N THR A 140 7.30 12.33 -14.37
CA THR A 140 7.39 11.72 -15.72
C THR A 140 7.54 12.79 -16.81
N ILE A 141 6.99 14.00 -16.62
CA ILE A 141 7.06 15.07 -17.62
C ILE A 141 8.49 15.63 -17.77
N ASP A 142 9.27 15.63 -16.68
CA ASP A 142 10.65 16.14 -16.67
C ASP A 142 11.72 15.09 -16.97
N LEU A 143 11.36 13.82 -17.18
CA LEU A 143 12.33 12.82 -17.63
C LEU A 143 12.61 13.06 -19.12
N PRO A 144 13.88 13.29 -19.53
CA PRO A 144 14.19 13.41 -20.94
C PRO A 144 13.76 12.10 -21.61
N ASP A 145 12.86 12.21 -22.60
CA ASP A 145 12.58 11.13 -23.55
C ASP A 145 13.95 10.62 -23.99
N THR A 146 14.32 9.40 -23.61
CA THR A 146 15.52 8.74 -24.10
C THR A 146 15.09 7.99 -25.36
N PRO A 147 15.40 8.49 -26.57
CA PRO A 147 15.32 7.66 -27.75
C PRO A 147 16.55 6.73 -27.71
N GLU A 148 16.31 5.43 -27.86
CA GLU A 148 17.37 4.44 -28.14
C GLU A 148 18.22 4.82 -29.36
#